data_AF-A0A9P6DT22-F1
#
_entry.id   AF-A0A9P6DT22-F1
#
_cell.length_a   1.000
_cell.length_b   1.000
_cell.length_c   1.000
_cell.angle_alpha   90.00
_cell.angle_beta   90.00
_cell.angle_gamma   90.00
#
_symmetry.space_group_name_H-M   'P 1'
#
loop_
_entity.id
_entity.type
_entity.pdbx_description
1 polymer ?
#
loop_
_entity_poly.entity_id
_entity_poly.type
_entity_poly.pdbx_seq_one_letter_code
_entity_poly.pdbx_strand_id
1 'polypeptide(L)'
;MGGRPQKPVLSTPEKRVRHILSEQRRRNTIRDGYAALTSMLAAHPTASSRPAPPKPVRARGKGTRGRTRGKGKSGVLFRAVEYVKWLEESVEDLMAEVERFEAAVQPGWRPQ
;
A
#
# COMPACT_ATOMS: atom_id res chain seq x y z
N MET A 1 18.11 39.82 -19.22
CA MET A 1 16.63 39.94 -19.25
C MET A 1 16.05 38.64 -19.80
N GLY A 2 15.82 37.62 -18.96
CA GLY A 2 15.20 36.36 -19.39
C GLY A 2 13.76 36.28 -18.86
N GLY A 3 12.79 36.70 -19.66
CA GLY A 3 11.37 36.63 -19.30
C GLY A 3 10.89 35.18 -19.23
N ARG A 4 10.23 34.79 -18.14
CA ARG A 4 9.56 33.48 -18.04
C ARG A 4 8.52 33.36 -19.16
N PRO A 5 8.46 32.26 -19.92
CA PRO A 5 7.47 32.07 -20.96
C PRO A 5 6.06 32.12 -20.35
N GLN A 6 5.24 33.06 -20.83
CA GLN A 6 3.85 33.20 -20.40
C GLN A 6 3.08 31.95 -20.86
N LYS A 7 2.47 31.24 -19.91
CA LYS A 7 1.62 30.09 -20.25
C LYS A 7 0.42 30.61 -21.03
N PRO A 8 0.13 30.08 -22.24
CA PRO A 8 -0.98 30.56 -23.05
C PRO A 8 -2.30 30.42 -22.28
N VAL A 9 -3.11 31.48 -22.31
CA VAL A 9 -4.41 31.51 -21.62
C VAL A 9 -5.34 30.54 -22.32
N LEU A 10 -5.65 29.44 -21.64
CA LEU A 10 -6.54 28.41 -22.16
C LEU A 10 -7.99 28.88 -22.12
N SER A 11 -8.74 28.55 -23.17
CA SER A 11 -10.18 28.74 -23.22
C SER A 11 -10.90 27.85 -22.18
N THR A 12 -12.13 28.20 -21.83
CA THR A 12 -12.92 27.42 -20.86
C THR A 12 -13.20 25.97 -21.31
N PRO A 13 -13.44 25.65 -22.60
CA PRO A 13 -13.54 24.26 -23.06
C PRO A 13 -12.22 23.50 -22.94
N GLU A 14 -11.09 24.12 -23.30
CA GLU A 14 -9.77 23.48 -23.20
C GLU A 14 -9.38 23.18 -21.74
N LYS A 15 -9.67 24.10 -20.82
CA LYS A 15 -9.46 23.88 -19.37
C LYS A 15 -10.27 22.67 -18.88
N ARG A 16 -11.53 22.54 -19.31
CA ARG A 16 -12.39 21.41 -18.95
C ARG A 16 -11.82 20.08 -19.44
N VAL A 17 -11.40 20.01 -20.70
CA VAL A 17 -10.82 18.79 -21.29
C VAL A 17 -9.52 18.42 -20.58
N ARG A 18 -8.61 19.39 -20.37
CA ARG A 18 -7.36 19.13 -19.64
C ARG A 18 -7.60 18.68 -18.20
N HIS A 19 -8.60 19.27 -17.53
CA HIS A 19 -8.98 18.85 -16.17
C HIS A 19 -9.46 17.39 -16.15
N ILE A 20 -10.39 17.01 -17.04
CA ILE A 20 -10.89 15.64 -17.16
C ILE A 20 -9.75 14.65 -17.41
N LEU A 21 -8.88 14.95 -18.37
CA LEU A 21 -7.74 14.08 -18.71
C LEU A 21 -6.75 13.96 -17.54
N SER A 22 -6.46 15.07 -16.85
CA SER A 22 -5.56 15.06 -15.69
C SER A 22 -6.11 14.21 -14.54
N GLU A 23 -7.40 14.33 -14.26
CA GLU A 23 -8.06 13.56 -13.22
C GLU A 23 -8.18 12.08 -13.60
N GLN A 24 -8.43 11.77 -14.88
CA GLN A 24 -8.43 10.39 -15.35
C GLN A 24 -7.06 9.73 -15.20
N ARG A 25 -5.97 10.45 -15.55
CA ARG A 25 -4.60 9.96 -15.30
C ARG A 25 -4.36 9.69 -13.82
N ARG A 26 -4.69 10.64 -12.95
CA ARG A 26 -4.57 10.47 -11.49
C ARG A 26 -5.33 9.23 -11.00
N ARG A 27 -6.56 9.02 -11.46
CA ARG A 27 -7.38 7.85 -11.10
C ARG A 27 -6.79 6.54 -11.61
N ASN A 28 -6.21 6.52 -12.80
CA ASN A 28 -5.54 5.35 -13.35
C ASN A 28 -4.32 4.98 -12.50
N THR A 29 -3.45 5.93 -12.20
CA THR A 29 -2.30 5.70 -11.32
C THR A 29 -2.70 5.13 -9.96
N ILE A 30 -3.77 5.65 -9.35
CA ILE A 30 -4.29 5.12 -8.07
C ILE A 30 -4.81 3.68 -8.22
N ARG A 31 -5.50 3.38 -9.34
CA ARG A 31 -6.02 2.03 -9.60
C ARG A 31 -4.89 1.03 -9.77
N ASP A 32 -3.87 1.40 -10.54
CA ASP A 32 -2.74 0.53 -10.85
C ASP A 32 -1.92 0.25 -9.59
N GLY A 33 -1.63 1.29 -8.79
CA GLY A 33 -0.97 1.13 -7.49
C GLY A 33 -1.77 0.27 -6.51
N TYR A 34 -3.10 0.41 -6.50
CA TYR A 34 -3.97 -0.43 -5.67
C TYR A 34 -3.99 -1.90 -6.13
N ALA A 35 -3.95 -2.16 -7.43
CA ALA A 35 -3.86 -3.50 -7.98
C ALA A 35 -2.54 -4.17 -7.60
N ALA A 36 -1.41 -3.47 -7.74
CA ALA A 36 -0.10 -3.94 -7.30
C ALA A 36 -0.08 -4.27 -5.80
N LEU A 37 -0.61 -3.37 -4.95
CA LEU A 37 -0.72 -3.62 -3.51
C LEU A 37 -1.55 -4.86 -3.18
N THR A 38 -2.69 -5.02 -3.87
CA THR A 38 -3.56 -6.18 -3.66
C THR A 38 -2.86 -7.48 -4.06
N SER A 39 -2.08 -7.46 -5.14
CA SER A 39 -1.29 -8.62 -5.61
C SER A 39 -0.22 -9.02 -4.58
N MET A 40 0.53 -8.06 -4.05
CA MET A 40 1.56 -8.33 -3.02
C MET A 40 0.93 -8.95 -1.76
N LEU A 41 -0.23 -8.44 -1.33
CA LEU A 41 -0.92 -8.97 -0.15
C LEU A 41 -1.61 -10.32 -0.38
N ALA A 42 -1.97 -10.66 -1.62
CA ALA A 42 -2.58 -11.94 -1.95
C ALA A 42 -1.54 -13.09 -1.95
N ALA A 43 -0.30 -12.79 -2.32
CA ALA A 43 0.81 -13.75 -2.30
C ALA A 43 1.23 -14.13 -0.87
N HIS A 44 0.84 -13.36 0.15
CA HIS A 44 1.21 -13.60 1.53
C HIS A 44 -0.02 -14.03 2.38
N PRO A 45 -0.24 -15.34 2.61
CA PRO A 45 -1.43 -15.82 3.31
C PRO A 45 -1.48 -15.43 4.80
N THR A 46 -0.36 -15.06 5.43
CA THR A 46 -0.31 -14.80 6.89
C THR A 46 -1.08 -13.53 7.31
N ALA A 47 -1.16 -12.51 6.47
CA ALA A 47 -1.94 -11.30 6.75
C ALA A 47 -3.47 -11.57 6.70
N SER A 48 -3.89 -12.70 6.14
CA SER A 48 -5.28 -13.13 6.10
C SER A 48 -5.64 -14.10 7.24
N SER A 49 -4.65 -14.72 7.89
CA SER A 49 -4.83 -15.69 8.98
C SER A 49 -4.62 -15.12 10.38
N ARG A 50 -4.16 -13.86 10.54
CA ARG A 50 -4.18 -13.17 11.83
C ARG A 50 -5.60 -12.62 12.10
N PRO A 51 -6.24 -12.92 13.25
CA PRO A 51 -7.58 -12.41 13.55
C PRO A 51 -7.55 -10.88 13.52
N ALA A 52 -8.45 -10.27 12.75
CA ALA A 52 -8.53 -8.82 12.63
C ALA A 52 -8.72 -8.18 14.02
N PRO A 53 -8.05 -7.06 14.34
CA PRO A 53 -8.25 -6.37 15.61
C PRO A 53 -9.74 -5.99 15.78
N PRO A 54 -10.25 -5.99 17.02
CA PRO A 54 -11.66 -5.73 17.28
C PRO A 54 -12.04 -4.35 16.71
N LYS A 55 -13.05 -4.32 15.84
CA LYS A 55 -13.52 -3.08 15.22
C LYS A 55 -14.15 -2.17 16.28
N PRO A 56 -13.90 -0.85 16.25
CA PRO A 56 -14.63 0.08 17.09
C PRO A 56 -16.12 0.01 16.74
N VAL A 57 -16.95 -0.17 17.77
CA VAL A 57 -18.41 -0.24 17.66
C VAL A 57 -18.91 1.13 17.22
N ARG A 58 -19.26 1.29 15.94
CA ARG A 58 -19.98 2.48 15.46
C ARG A 58 -21.35 2.10 14.91
N ALA A 59 -22.30 2.94 15.28
CA ALA A 59 -23.74 2.75 15.29
C ALA A 59 -24.34 2.14 14.01
N ARG A 60 -25.36 1.31 14.22
CA ARG A 60 -26.30 0.77 13.23
C ARG A 60 -26.86 1.91 12.33
N GLY A 61 -26.32 2.01 11.11
CA GLY A 61 -26.96 2.69 9.99
C GLY A 61 -27.61 1.67 9.07
N LYS A 62 -28.95 1.66 9.02
CA LYS A 62 -29.75 0.82 8.12
C LYS A 62 -29.60 1.36 6.69
N GLY A 63 -28.82 0.67 5.87
CA GLY A 63 -28.63 0.95 4.45
C GLY A 63 -28.57 -0.36 3.66
N THR A 64 -29.47 -0.50 2.71
CA THR A 64 -29.84 -1.73 2.02
C THR A 64 -28.85 -2.12 0.91
N ARG A 65 -28.45 -3.40 0.93
CA ARG A 65 -27.98 -4.29 -0.17
C ARG A 65 -26.76 -3.88 -1.02
N GLY A 66 -25.77 -4.79 -1.02
CA GLY A 66 -25.02 -5.10 -2.23
C GLY A 66 -23.58 -4.58 -2.33
N ARG A 67 -22.69 -4.92 -1.38
CA ARG A 67 -21.26 -5.00 -1.70
C ARG A 67 -20.52 -5.90 -0.71
N THR A 68 -19.96 -6.98 -1.23
CA THR A 68 -19.02 -7.93 -0.63
C THR A 68 -18.31 -7.41 0.64
N ARG A 69 -18.85 -7.84 1.78
CA ARG A 69 -18.27 -7.71 3.14
C ARG A 69 -16.83 -8.25 3.11
N GLY A 70 -15.84 -7.36 3.17
CA GLY A 70 -14.40 -7.70 3.32
C GLY A 70 -13.47 -7.42 2.12
N LYS A 71 -13.99 -6.98 0.96
CA LYS A 71 -13.20 -6.69 -0.26
C LYS A 71 -13.24 -5.19 -0.66
N GLY A 72 -13.25 -4.29 0.31
CA GLY A 72 -13.27 -2.83 0.07
C GLY A 72 -11.88 -2.23 -0.11
N LYS A 73 -11.79 -1.07 -0.78
CA LYS A 73 -10.56 -0.26 -0.92
C LYS A 73 -9.85 -0.03 0.42
N SER A 74 -10.62 0.34 1.44
CA SER A 74 -10.11 0.55 2.80
C SER A 74 -9.57 -0.71 3.46
N GLY A 75 -10.18 -1.88 3.22
CA GLY A 75 -9.74 -3.14 3.84
C GLY A 75 -8.34 -3.58 3.39
N VAL A 76 -8.00 -3.35 2.11
CA VAL A 76 -6.65 -3.61 1.59
C VAL A 76 -5.61 -2.69 2.22
N LEU A 77 -5.94 -1.42 2.42
CA LEU A 77 -5.02 -0.48 3.07
C LEU A 77 -4.73 -0.86 4.53
N PHE A 78 -5.75 -1.27 5.29
CA PHE A 78 -5.53 -1.77 6.65
C PHE A 78 -4.69 -3.04 6.69
N ARG A 79 -4.92 -3.98 5.77
CA ARG A 79 -4.05 -5.17 5.65
C ARG A 79 -2.63 -4.82 5.27
N ALA A 80 -2.43 -3.79 4.43
CA ALA A 80 -1.10 -3.32 4.06
C ALA A 80 -0.32 -2.81 5.29
N VAL A 81 -0.96 -2.03 6.16
CA VAL A 81 -0.33 -1.53 7.39
C VAL A 81 0.10 -2.69 8.29
N GLU A 82 -0.77 -3.66 8.51
CA GLU A 82 -0.44 -4.83 9.33
C GLU A 82 0.65 -5.70 8.69
N TYR A 83 0.68 -5.79 7.36
CA TYR A 83 1.73 -6.50 6.64
C TYR A 83 3.10 -5.83 6.78
N VAL A 84 3.17 -4.48 6.76
CA VAL A 84 4.41 -3.74 6.98
C VAL A 84 4.97 -4.02 8.38
N LYS A 85 4.14 -3.92 9.42
CA LYS A 85 4.56 -4.23 10.80
C LYS A 85 5.09 -5.65 10.93
N TRP A 86 4.40 -6.61 10.32
CA TRP A 86 4.84 -8.01 10.34
C TRP A 86 6.19 -8.19 9.64
N LEU A 87 6.44 -7.49 8.53
CA LEU A 87 7.74 -7.52 7.86
C LEU A 87 8.84 -6.91 8.74
N GLU A 88 8.57 -5.81 9.43
CA GLU A 88 9.52 -5.18 10.35
C GLU A 88 9.92 -6.15 11.48
N GLU A 89 8.93 -6.76 12.15
CA GLU A 89 9.15 -7.79 13.18
C GLU A 89 9.96 -8.98 12.62
N SER A 90 9.58 -9.47 11.43
CA SER A 90 10.24 -10.64 10.81
C SER A 90 11.68 -10.35 10.40
N VAL A 91 11.98 -9.12 9.97
CA VAL A 91 13.35 -8.69 9.63
C VAL A 91 14.21 -8.64 10.88
N GLU A 92 13.69 -8.07 11.98
CA GLU A 92 14.40 -8.02 13.26
C GLU A 92 14.73 -9.42 13.78
N ASP A 93 13.75 -10.34 13.77
CA ASP A 93 13.94 -11.73 14.18
C ASP A 93 14.99 -12.46 13.33
N LEU A 94 14.94 -12.28 12.00
CA LEU A 94 15.91 -12.88 11.07
C LEU A 94 17.31 -12.32 11.29
N MET A 95 17.44 -11.02 11.55
CA MET A 95 18.74 -10.40 11.84
C MET A 95 19.34 -10.93 13.13
N ALA A 96 18.54 -11.07 14.19
CA ALA A 96 19.00 -11.65 15.45
C ALA A 96 19.46 -13.11 15.26
N GLU A 97 18.77 -13.88 14.42
CA GLU A 97 19.17 -15.25 14.10
C GLU A 97 20.48 -15.32 13.30
N VAL A 98 20.67 -14.42 12.33
CA VAL A 98 21.94 -14.29 11.61
C VAL A 98 23.07 -13.96 12.58
N GLU A 99 22.88 -12.99 13.47
CA GLU A 99 23.89 -12.62 14.47
C GLU A 99 24.24 -13.80 15.39
N ARG A 100 23.23 -14.56 15.83
CA ARG A 100 23.46 -15.80 16.60
C ARG A 100 24.32 -16.79 15.84
N PHE A 101 24.04 -17.03 14.55
CA PHE A 101 24.82 -17.94 13.74
C PHE A 101 26.24 -17.42 13.47
N GLU A 102 26.40 -16.14 13.15
CA GLU A 102 27.71 -15.54 12.95
C GLU A 102 28.58 -15.63 14.21
N ALA A 103 28.00 -15.38 15.39
CA ALA A 103 28.68 -15.53 16.68
C ALA A 103 29.05 -16.99 16.98
N ALA A 104 28.20 -17.96 16.60
CA ALA A 104 28.48 -19.38 16.77
C ALA A 104 29.54 -19.92 15.77
N VAL A 105 29.70 -19.26 14.61
CA VAL A 105 30.61 -19.66 13.53
C VAL A 105 32.00 -19.01 13.67
N GLN A 106 32.16 -17.96 14.50
CA GLN A 106 33.49 -17.42 14.84
C GLN A 106 34.03 -18.05 16.14
N PRO A 107 35.12 -18.86 16.05
CA PRO A 107 36.38 -18.41 15.47
C PRO A 107 36.84 -19.26 14.28
N GLY A 108 36.83 -18.69 13.06
CA GLY A 108 37.62 -19.22 11.93
C GLY A 108 36.98 -19.25 10.54
N TRP A 109 35.72 -18.86 10.36
CA TRP A 109 35.12 -18.92 9.03
C TRP A 109 35.58 -17.78 8.11
N ARG A 110 36.23 -18.12 6.98
CA ARG A 110 36.42 -17.24 5.82
C ARG A 110 35.63 -17.80 4.63
N PRO A 111 34.76 -17.01 3.98
CA PRO A 111 34.27 -17.36 2.65
C PRO A 111 35.38 -17.17 1.61
N GLN A 112 35.47 -18.10 0.65
CA GLN A 112 36.35 -18.06 -0.53
C GLN A 112 35.78 -17.10 -1.59
#